data_AF-A0A2W1LQL4-F1
#
_entry.id   AF-A0A2W1LQL4-F1
#
_cell.length_a   1.000
_cell.length_b   1.000
_cell.length_c   1.000
_cell.angle_alpha   90.00
_cell.angle_beta   90.00
_cell.angle_gamma   90.00
#
_symmetry.space_group_name_H-M   'P 1'
#
loop_
_entity.id
_entity.type
_entity.pdbx_description
1 polymer ?
#
loop_
_entity_poly.entity_id
_entity_poly.type
_entity_poly.pdbx_seq_one_letter_code
_entity_poly.pdbx_strand_id
1 'polypeptide(L)'
;MSMIHLNSERLLIRNFQSDDWKDLHDYLSIEEVLKYEPGKVSNDEDCKQMASERSQSNIFMAVVLRESNKMIGHIGVVNKSAV
;
A
#
# COMPACT_ATOMS: atom_id res chain seq x y z
N MET A 1 12.91 1.62 12.61
CA MET A 1 11.57 1.05 12.38
C MET A 1 11.63 -0.43 12.72
N SER A 2 10.60 -1.00 13.37
CA SER A 2 10.49 -2.46 13.47
C SER A 2 10.06 -3.03 12.11
N MET A 3 10.74 -4.09 11.67
CA MET A 3 10.40 -4.81 10.45
C MET A 3 9.06 -5.55 10.63
N ILE A 4 8.10 -5.26 9.76
CA ILE A 4 6.80 -5.96 9.70
C ILE A 4 6.89 -7.02 8.62
N HIS A 5 6.60 -8.26 9.00
CA HIS A 5 6.55 -9.40 8.09
C HIS A 5 5.59 -10.45 8.66
N LEU A 6 4.36 -10.52 8.14
CA LEU A 6 3.32 -11.44 8.58
C LEU A 6 2.89 -12.32 7.40
N ASN A 7 2.83 -13.63 7.64
CA ASN A 7 2.44 -14.60 6.61
C ASN A 7 1.06 -15.17 6.90
N SER A 8 0.32 -15.41 5.82
CA SER A 8 -0.90 -16.22 5.80
C SER A 8 -0.77 -17.29 4.71
N GLU A 9 -1.84 -18.06 4.50
CA GLU A 9 -1.89 -19.05 3.43
C GLU A 9 -1.58 -18.41 2.06
N ARG A 10 -2.23 -17.28 1.73
CA ARG A 10 -2.16 -16.65 0.40
C ARG A 10 -1.39 -15.32 0.35
N LEU A 11 -1.25 -14.63 1.49
CA LEU A 11 -0.76 -13.26 1.55
C LEU A 11 0.49 -13.12 2.43
N LEU A 12 1.39 -12.25 1.99
CA LEU A 12 2.44 -11.65 2.81
C LEU A 12 2.03 -10.20 3.12
N ILE A 13 2.05 -9.82 4.39
CA ILE A 13 1.90 -8.44 4.83
C ILE A 13 3.26 -7.93 5.29
N ARG A 14 3.75 -6.86 4.69
CA ARG A 14 5.08 -6.31 4.98
C ARG A 14 5.08 -4.78 4.96
N ASN A 15 6.17 -4.17 5.43
CA ASN A 15 6.43 -2.75 5.13
C ASN A 15 6.37 -2.50 3.61
N PHE A 16 5.96 -1.29 3.24
CA PHE A 16 6.10 -0.79 1.87
C PHE A 16 7.58 -0.74 1.47
N GLN A 17 7.84 -0.98 0.19
CA GLN A 17 9.09 -0.73 -0.50
C GLN A 17 8.86 0.38 -1.54
N SER A 18 9.89 1.19 -1.82
CA SER A 18 9.79 2.23 -2.85
C SER A 18 9.38 1.65 -4.22
N ASP A 19 9.80 0.43 -4.51
CA ASP A 19 9.53 -0.26 -5.78
C ASP A 19 8.10 -0.81 -5.90
N ASP A 20 7.30 -0.75 -4.84
CA ASP A 20 5.88 -1.12 -4.87
C ASP A 20 5.03 -0.14 -5.71
N TRP A 21 5.60 0.98 -6.18
CA TRP A 21 4.87 2.05 -6.84
C TRP A 21 4.11 1.60 -8.10
N LYS A 22 4.62 0.62 -8.84
CA LYS A 22 3.95 0.10 -10.06
C LYS A 22 2.67 -0.63 -9.70
N ASP A 23 2.78 -1.56 -8.75
CA ASP A 23 1.64 -2.32 -8.23
C ASP A 23 0.64 -1.41 -7.49
N LEU A 24 1.13 -0.36 -6.84
CA LEU A 24 0.31 0.69 -6.23
C LEU A 24 -0.49 1.46 -7.29
N HIS A 25 0.15 1.85 -8.40
CA HIS A 25 -0.49 2.53 -9.51
C HIS A 25 -1.54 1.67 -10.22
N ASP A 26 -1.29 0.35 -10.34
CA ASP A 26 -2.23 -0.58 -10.98
C ASP A 26 -3.65 -0.50 -10.42
N TYR A 27 -3.81 -0.20 -9.13
CA TYR A 27 -5.15 -0.04 -8.53
C TYR A 27 -5.49 1.41 -8.15
N LEU A 28 -4.53 2.28 -7.80
CA LEU A 28 -4.83 3.68 -7.50
C LEU A 28 -5.10 4.56 -8.74
N SER A 29 -4.77 4.07 -9.94
CA SER A 29 -5.17 4.71 -11.20
C SER A 29 -6.64 4.40 -11.58
N ILE A 30 -7.31 3.49 -10.87
CA ILE A 30 -8.69 3.08 -11.13
C ILE A 30 -9.65 3.93 -10.30
N GLU A 31 -10.56 4.66 -10.96
CA GLU A 31 -11.52 5.54 -10.30
C GLU A 31 -12.44 4.79 -9.31
N GLU A 32 -12.90 3.59 -9.66
CA GLU A 32 -13.79 2.79 -8.82
C GLU A 32 -13.15 2.41 -7.47
N VAL A 33 -11.84 2.17 -7.45
CA VAL A 33 -11.08 1.87 -6.23
C VAL A 33 -11.09 3.06 -5.26
N LEU A 34 -11.04 4.28 -5.81
CA LEU A 34 -10.96 5.51 -5.04
C LEU A 34 -12.32 6.15 -4.75
N LYS A 35 -13.43 5.52 -5.17
CA LYS A 35 -14.79 6.05 -5.03
C LYS A 35 -15.15 6.52 -3.61
N TYR A 36 -14.61 5.86 -2.59
CA TYR A 36 -14.88 6.17 -1.18
C TYR A 36 -13.69 6.77 -0.44
N GLU A 37 -12.55 6.95 -1.13
CA GLU A 37 -11.34 7.53 -0.55
C GLU A 37 -11.28 9.04 -0.86
N PRO A 38 -10.73 9.86 0.04
CA PRO A 38 -10.47 11.26 -0.27
C PRO A 38 -9.32 11.35 -1.28
N GLY A 39 -9.63 11.64 -2.54
CA GLY A 39 -8.59 11.79 -3.56
C GLY A 39 -9.10 11.74 -4.99
N LYS A 40 -8.14 11.74 -5.93
CA LYS A 40 -8.35 11.44 -7.35
C LYS A 40 -7.42 10.29 -7.74
N VAL A 41 -7.67 9.69 -8.90
CA VAL A 41 -6.77 8.70 -9.50
C VAL A 41 -5.32 9.22 -9.48
N SER A 42 -4.42 8.37 -9.01
CA SER A 42 -3.01 8.70 -8.87
C SER A 42 -2.26 8.41 -10.18
N ASN A 43 -1.38 9.31 -10.61
CA ASN A 43 -0.46 9.04 -11.72
C ASN A 43 0.83 8.35 -11.22
N ASP A 44 1.73 8.01 -12.15
CA ASP A 44 3.02 7.37 -11.84
C ASP A 44 3.85 8.13 -10.80
N GLU A 45 3.94 9.46 -10.89
CA GLU A 45 4.74 10.27 -9.97
C GLU A 45 4.11 10.32 -8.57
N ASP A 46 2.78 10.44 -8.50
CA ASP A 46 2.05 10.36 -7.23
C ASP A 46 2.31 9.02 -6.54
N CYS A 47 2.31 7.91 -7.29
CA CYS A 47 2.52 6.57 -6.74
C CYS A 47 3.97 6.33 -6.32
N LYS A 48 4.96 6.85 -7.07
CA LYS A 48 6.39 6.79 -6.66
C LYS A 48 6.61 7.53 -5.35
N GLN A 49 6.07 8.74 -5.23
CA GLN A 49 6.16 9.53 -4.01
C GLN A 49 5.50 8.80 -2.84
N MET A 50 4.28 8.29 -3.05
CA MET A 50 3.52 7.59 -2.01
C MET A 50 4.20 6.31 -1.55
N ALA A 51 4.73 5.48 -2.45
CA ALA A 51 5.46 4.27 -2.08
C ALA A 51 6.75 4.60 -1.29
N SER A 52 7.46 5.64 -1.71
CA SER A 52 8.64 6.15 -1.00
C SER A 52 8.27 6.61 0.42
N GLU A 53 7.27 7.47 0.58
CA GLU A 53 6.83 7.97 1.89
C GLU A 53 6.33 6.84 2.81
N ARG A 54 5.49 5.94 2.28
CA ARG A 54 4.94 4.82 3.04
C ARG A 54 6.02 3.84 3.48
N SER A 55 7.10 3.67 2.71
CA SER A 55 8.26 2.84 3.09
C SER A 55 8.97 3.34 4.35
N GLN A 56 8.80 4.62 4.69
CA GLN A 56 9.40 5.26 5.85
C GLN A 56 8.49 5.22 7.09
N SER A 57 7.39 4.46 7.10
CA SER A 57 6.52 4.32 8.27
C SER A 57 5.91 2.93 8.41
N ASN A 58 5.27 2.68 9.56
CA ASN A 58 4.49 1.47 9.82
C ASN A 58 2.97 1.73 9.76
N ILE A 59 2.54 2.91 9.29
CA ILE A 59 1.10 3.27 9.21
C ILE A 59 0.42 2.48 8.10
N PHE A 60 1.10 2.35 6.97
CA PHE A 60 0.64 1.59 5.82
C PHE A 60 1.52 0.36 5.60
N MET A 61 0.90 -0.78 5.39
CA MET A 61 1.56 -2.04 5.08
C MET A 61 1.09 -2.56 3.72
N ALA A 62 2.02 -3.05 2.91
CA ALA A 62 1.74 -3.65 1.61
C ALA A 62 1.16 -5.07 1.82
N VAL A 63 0.11 -5.39 1.08
CA VAL A 63 -0.49 -6.72 1.01
C VAL A 63 -0.07 -7.35 -0.32
N VAL A 64 0.67 -8.46 -0.23
CA VAL A 64 1.34 -9.09 -1.38
C VAL A 64 0.82 -10.51 -1.59
N LEU A 65 0.44 -10.87 -2.81
CA LEU A 65 0.12 -12.24 -3.18
C LEU A 65 1.40 -13.09 -3.17
N ARG A 66 1.38 -14.20 -2.43
CA ARG A 66 2.56 -15.07 -2.30
C ARG A 66 2.93 -15.80 -3.58
N GLU A 67 1.93 -16.14 -4.41
CA GLU A 67 2.16 -16.91 -5.64
C GLU A 67 2.91 -16.11 -6.72
N SER A 68 2.65 -14.81 -6.81
CA SER A 68 3.15 -13.93 -7.87
C SER A 68 4.11 -12.87 -7.36
N ASN A 69 4.24 -12.72 -6.04
CA ASN A 69 4.94 -11.63 -5.37
C ASN A 69 4.41 -10.24 -5.76
N LYS A 70 3.20 -10.15 -6.32
CA LYS A 70 2.54 -8.91 -6.70
C LYS A 70 1.88 -8.25 -5.49
N MET A 71 2.13 -6.97 -5.28
CA MET A 71 1.38 -6.17 -4.30
C MET A 71 -0.02 -5.87 -4.86
N ILE A 72 -1.06 -6.14 -4.06
CA ILE A 72 -2.47 -6.06 -4.51
C ILE A 72 -3.33 -5.14 -3.65
N GLY A 73 -2.71 -4.40 -2.73
CA GLY A 73 -3.41 -3.50 -1.83
C GLY A 73 -2.58 -3.16 -0.60
N HIS A 74 -3.23 -2.50 0.35
CA HIS A 74 -2.60 -2.08 1.57
C HIS A 74 -3.55 -2.08 2.77
N ILE A 75 -2.97 -2.15 3.96
CA ILE A 75 -3.67 -1.99 5.24
C ILE A 75 -3.15 -0.72 5.89
N GLY A 76 -4.07 0.20 6.21
CA GLY A 76 -3.80 1.36 7.05
C GLY A 76 -4.16 1.07 8.51
N VAL A 77 -3.27 1.39 9.44
CA VAL A 77 -3.56 1.36 10.88
C VAL A 77 -3.73 2.79 11.36
N VAL A 78 -4.98 3.15 11.70
CA VAL A 78 -5.33 4.47 12.23
C VAL A 78 -5.78 4.32 13.68
N ASN A 79 -5.30 5.20 14.56
CA ASN A 79 -5.80 5.26 15.92
C ASN A 79 -7.04 6.17 15.98
N LYS A 80 -8.17 5.66 16.46
CA LYS A 80 -9.42 6.42 16.59
C LYS A 80 -9.38 7.54 17.64
N SER A 81 -8.34 7.62 18.48
CA SER A 81 -8.23 8.64 19.54
C SER A 81 -7.72 10.01 19.09
N ALA A 82 -7.56 10.26 17.78
CA ALA A 82 -7.08 11.53 17.22
C ALA A 82 -8.15 12.31 16.45
N VAL A 83 -9.44 12.07 16.74
CA VAL A 83 -10.59 12.84 16.25
C VAL A 83 -11.44 13.31 17.41
#